data_AF-A0A1F6KJG2-F1
#
_entry.id   AF-A0A1F6KJG2-F1
#
_cell.length_a   1.000
_cell.length_b   1.000
_cell.length_c   1.000
_cell.angle_alpha   90.00
_cell.angle_beta   90.00
_cell.angle_gamma   90.00
#
_symmetry.space_group_name_H-M   'P 1'
#
loop_
_entity.id
_entity.type
_entity.pdbx_description
1 polymer ?
#
loop_
_entity_poly.entity_id
_entity_poly.type
_entity_poly.pdbx_seq_one_letter_code
_entity_poly.pdbx_strand_id
1 'polypeptide(L)'
;MDIAKKQIPMVVYIDSNRVYFYSDSLGNVLQLEIPSEIITDLEIHNKDKFLQLFSIFIQKNIKGLGVNKFNVILVFSPNMTFDKDIAPQLDKDVETQEQEFIGLVPFENVLSRSYKINKGTRTIVLNNEYFELLNNIFQKNKLTIVMVLPYSLLQVVHPEFAGQLDLSQILQKSDSFKQFNMVEGKQEIHEETAENKKEKKPINKRLIALIGTFGVLLLVLFVFAYMTFFQGNPADENELIQAFTPTPKIETEVVPLPTESADLSTESGSL
;
A
#
# COMPACT_ATOMS: atom_id res chain seq x y z
N MET A 1 -33.04 -14.25 0.14
CA MET A 1 -32.77 -13.31 1.25
C MET A 1 -31.30 -12.94 1.16
N ASP A 2 -31.02 -11.83 0.51
CA ASP A 2 -29.64 -11.40 0.28
C ASP A 2 -29.01 -10.92 1.57
N ILE A 3 -28.09 -11.73 2.09
CA ILE A 3 -27.15 -11.31 3.13
C ILE A 3 -26.11 -10.44 2.43
N ALA A 4 -26.52 -9.22 2.07
CA ALA A 4 -25.59 -8.17 1.68
C ALA A 4 -24.51 -8.09 2.76
N LYS A 5 -23.23 -8.21 2.36
CA LYS A 5 -22.09 -8.26 3.28
C LYS A 5 -22.08 -6.98 4.12
N LYS A 6 -22.66 -7.04 5.33
CA LYS A 6 -22.85 -5.89 6.23
C LYS A 6 -21.48 -5.42 6.72
N GLN A 7 -20.90 -4.48 5.98
CA GLN A 7 -19.69 -3.76 6.38
C GLN A 7 -20.04 -2.93 7.60
N ILE A 8 -19.28 -3.10 8.68
CA ILE A 8 -19.54 -2.37 9.93
C ILE A 8 -18.70 -1.08 9.93
N PRO A 9 -19.33 0.09 10.09
CA PRO A 9 -18.60 1.35 10.10
C PRO A 9 -17.90 1.52 11.46
N MET A 10 -16.70 2.08 11.42
CA MET A 10 -15.82 2.25 12.58
C MET A 10 -15.11 3.60 12.47
N VAL A 11 -15.08 4.36 13.57
CA VAL A 11 -14.20 5.53 13.69
C VAL A 11 -12.91 5.08 14.37
N VAL A 12 -11.78 5.48 13.82
CA VAL A 12 -10.47 5.30 14.45
C VAL A 12 -9.83 6.68 14.59
N TYR A 13 -9.72 7.16 15.83
CA TYR A 13 -9.09 8.44 16.13
C TYR A 13 -7.62 8.22 16.53
N ILE A 14 -6.71 8.86 15.80
CA ILE A 14 -5.27 8.80 16.01
C ILE A 14 -4.81 10.07 16.73
N ASP A 15 -4.15 9.89 17.88
CA ASP A 15 -3.39 10.92 18.57
C ASP A 15 -1.92 10.51 18.69
N SER A 16 -1.06 11.43 19.11
CA SER A 16 0.41 11.28 19.14
C SER A 16 0.92 9.99 19.79
N ASN A 17 0.28 9.55 20.89
CA ASN A 17 0.64 8.33 21.62
C ASN A 17 -0.55 7.40 21.91
N ARG A 18 -1.73 7.66 21.34
CA ARG A 18 -2.97 6.92 21.63
C ARG A 18 -3.82 6.76 20.38
N VAL A 19 -4.45 5.61 20.24
CA VAL A 19 -5.48 5.37 19.22
C VAL A 19 -6.75 4.89 19.88
N TYR A 20 -7.89 5.49 19.49
CA TYR A 20 -9.21 5.12 19.98
C TYR A 20 -10.03 4.52 18.84
N PHE A 21 -10.56 3.33 19.05
CA PHE A 21 -11.43 2.62 18.11
C PHE A 21 -12.87 2.64 18.63
N TYR A 22 -13.81 3.05 17.80
CA TYR A 22 -15.23 3.07 18.12
C TYR A 22 -16.07 2.50 16.98
N SER A 23 -17.07 1.70 17.33
CA SER A 23 -18.14 1.24 16.45
C SER A 23 -19.31 0.85 17.34
N ASP A 24 -20.55 1.02 16.87
CA ASP A 24 -21.75 0.62 17.64
C ASP A 24 -21.72 -0.87 18.03
N SER A 25 -21.04 -1.70 17.24
CA SER A 25 -20.86 -3.14 17.51
C SER A 25 -19.82 -3.47 18.59
N LEU A 26 -19.01 -2.50 19.02
CA LEU A 26 -18.07 -2.65 20.13
C LEU A 26 -18.72 -2.35 21.49
N GLY A 27 -19.79 -1.56 21.53
CA GLY A 27 -20.46 -1.13 22.77
C GLY A 27 -19.68 -0.12 23.64
N ASN A 28 -18.34 -0.08 23.52
CA ASN A 28 -17.46 0.89 24.17
C ASN A 28 -16.33 1.35 23.23
N VAL A 29 -15.69 2.47 23.59
CA VAL A 29 -14.43 2.88 22.96
C VAL A 29 -13.31 1.96 23.44
N LEU A 30 -12.50 1.43 22.51
CA LEU A 30 -11.27 0.70 22.82
C LEU A 30 -10.07 1.64 22.66
N GLN A 31 -9.14 1.63 23.60
CA GLN A 31 -7.92 2.44 23.55
C GLN A 31 -6.68 1.56 23.35
N LEU A 32 -5.83 1.95 22.41
CA LEU A 32 -4.47 1.47 22.23
C LEU A 32 -3.49 2.57 22.66
N GLU A 33 -2.58 2.28 23.58
CA GLU A 33 -1.46 3.18 23.90
C GLU A 33 -0.22 2.79 23.06
N ILE A 34 0.49 3.78 22.55
CA ILE A 34 1.71 3.63 21.75
C ILE A 34 2.90 4.09 22.60
N PRO A 35 3.84 3.19 22.96
CA PRO A 35 5.07 3.56 23.65
C PRO A 35 5.98 4.50 22.86
N SER A 36 6.72 5.35 23.56
CA SER A 36 7.72 6.27 22.97
C SER A 36 8.97 5.58 22.40
N GLU A 37 9.05 4.25 22.51
CA GLU A 37 10.04 3.41 21.81
C GLU A 37 9.54 2.89 20.44
N ILE A 38 8.38 3.39 20.00
CA ILE A 38 7.79 3.13 18.69
C ILE A 38 7.57 4.42 17.92
N ILE A 39 6.99 5.44 18.59
CA ILE A 39 6.71 6.77 18.02
C ILE A 39 7.24 7.87 18.93
N THR A 40 7.96 8.81 18.33
CA THR A 40 8.44 10.06 18.96
C THR A 40 8.35 11.15 17.91
N ASP A 41 8.03 12.39 18.30
CA ASP A 41 7.96 13.56 17.40
C ASP A 41 7.14 13.33 16.10
N LEU A 42 6.04 12.59 16.24
CA LEU A 42 5.11 12.20 15.15
C LEU A 42 5.70 11.23 14.11
N GLU A 43 6.91 10.70 14.33
CA GLU A 43 7.60 9.75 13.46
C GLU A 43 7.66 8.33 14.04
N ILE A 44 7.57 7.33 13.14
CA ILE A 44 7.61 5.90 13.48
C ILE A 44 9.03 5.36 13.32
N HIS A 45 9.82 5.45 14.39
CA HIS A 45 11.22 5.00 14.40
C HIS A 45 11.36 3.47 14.57
N ASN A 46 10.35 2.77 15.11
CA ASN A 46 10.33 1.31 15.15
C ASN A 46 9.11 0.72 14.40
N LYS A 47 9.25 0.63 13.07
CA LYS A 47 8.19 0.16 12.16
C LYS A 47 7.74 -1.27 12.48
N ASP A 48 8.64 -2.17 12.89
CA ASP A 48 8.29 -3.55 13.26
C ASP A 48 7.47 -3.66 14.55
N LYS A 49 7.88 -2.95 15.62
CA LYS A 49 7.09 -2.88 16.85
C LYS A 49 5.72 -2.24 16.61
N PHE A 50 5.63 -1.21 15.77
CA PHE A 50 4.36 -0.59 15.37
C PHE A 50 3.43 -1.60 14.67
N LEU A 51 3.94 -2.32 13.66
CA LEU A 51 3.21 -3.37 12.95
C LEU A 51 2.70 -4.46 13.90
N GLN A 52 3.54 -4.93 14.83
CA GLN A 52 3.20 -5.96 15.81
C GLN A 52 2.13 -5.47 16.80
N LEU A 53 2.33 -4.28 17.39
CA LEU A 53 1.43 -3.68 18.39
C LEU A 53 0.00 -3.58 17.87
N PHE A 54 -0.18 -2.96 16.69
CA PHE A 54 -1.51 -2.84 16.08
C PHE A 54 -2.07 -4.20 15.65
N SER A 55 -1.25 -5.09 15.09
CA SER A 55 -1.71 -6.41 14.66
C SER A 55 -2.24 -7.25 15.83
N ILE A 56 -1.54 -7.24 16.98
CA ILE A 56 -1.97 -7.90 18.21
C ILE A 56 -3.27 -7.27 18.74
N PHE A 57 -3.33 -5.93 18.79
CA PHE A 57 -4.51 -5.22 19.27
C PHE A 57 -5.77 -5.51 18.44
N ILE A 58 -5.66 -5.45 17.11
CA ILE A 58 -6.77 -5.71 16.18
C ILE A 58 -7.20 -7.19 16.26
N GLN A 59 -6.24 -8.12 16.35
CA GLN A 59 -6.54 -9.54 16.51
C GLN A 59 -7.27 -9.85 17.83
N LYS A 60 -6.81 -9.28 18.94
CA LYS A 60 -7.38 -9.51 20.27
C LYS A 60 -8.77 -8.90 20.43
N ASN A 61 -8.95 -7.64 20.02
CA ASN A 61 -10.12 -6.85 20.40
C ASN A 61 -11.15 -6.65 19.27
N ILE A 62 -10.77 -6.79 18.00
CA ILE A 62 -11.65 -6.48 16.85
C ILE A 62 -12.07 -7.74 16.09
N LYS A 63 -11.16 -8.70 15.84
CA LYS A 63 -11.51 -9.93 15.09
C LYS A 63 -12.52 -10.83 15.80
N GLY A 64 -12.63 -10.74 17.13
CA GLY A 64 -13.62 -11.49 17.91
C GLY A 64 -15.09 -11.17 17.59
N LEU A 65 -15.37 -10.07 16.89
CA LEU A 65 -16.73 -9.65 16.53
C LEU A 65 -17.39 -10.50 15.43
N GLY A 66 -16.67 -11.44 14.80
CA GLY A 66 -17.20 -12.27 13.70
C GLY A 66 -17.47 -11.51 12.39
N VAL A 67 -16.96 -10.29 12.28
CA VAL A 67 -17.21 -9.37 11.15
C VAL A 67 -16.19 -9.60 10.03
N ASN A 68 -16.67 -9.69 8.79
CA ASN A 68 -15.82 -9.97 7.64
C ASN A 68 -15.06 -8.76 7.07
N LYS A 69 -15.58 -7.53 7.22
CA LYS A 69 -14.95 -6.28 6.74
C LYS A 69 -15.47 -5.09 7.55
N PHE A 70 -14.59 -4.19 7.97
CA PHE A 70 -14.94 -2.91 8.59
C PHE A 70 -14.65 -1.76 7.63
N ASN A 71 -15.51 -0.74 7.64
CA ASN A 71 -15.27 0.52 6.93
C ASN A 71 -14.77 1.55 7.93
N VAL A 72 -13.50 1.93 7.83
CA VAL A 72 -12.83 2.82 8.77
C VAL A 72 -12.88 4.26 8.27
N ILE A 73 -13.42 5.13 9.12
CA ILE A 73 -13.21 6.58 9.09
C ILE A 73 -12.00 6.83 10.00
N LEU A 74 -10.86 7.09 9.38
CA LEU A 74 -9.63 7.43 10.09
C LEU A 74 -9.65 8.93 10.40
N VAL A 75 -9.46 9.30 11.66
CA VAL A 75 -9.49 10.70 12.11
C VAL A 75 -8.16 11.02 12.78
N PHE A 76 -7.43 12.00 12.28
CA PHE A 76 -6.18 12.47 12.90
C PHE A 76 -6.46 13.63 13.86
N SER A 77 -5.91 13.56 15.07
CA SER A 77 -5.99 14.64 16.06
C SER A 77 -5.30 15.91 15.54
N PRO A 78 -5.60 17.10 16.11
CA PRO A 78 -4.86 18.32 15.78
C PRO A 78 -3.35 18.20 16.06
N ASN A 79 -2.94 17.35 17.01
CA ASN A 79 -1.53 17.10 17.34
C ASN A 79 -0.80 16.25 16.27
N MET A 80 -1.53 15.59 15.36
CA MET A 80 -0.98 14.73 14.31
C MET A 80 -0.94 15.43 12.94
N THR A 81 -1.39 16.68 12.85
CA THR A 81 -1.53 17.43 11.61
C THR A 81 -0.93 18.83 11.74
N PHE A 82 -0.34 19.33 10.67
CA PHE A 82 0.05 20.73 10.55
C PHE A 82 -0.98 21.46 9.70
N ASP A 83 -1.60 22.51 10.22
CA ASP A 83 -2.55 23.34 9.48
C ASP A 83 -2.16 24.82 9.42
N LYS A 84 -2.52 25.47 8.31
CA LYS A 84 -2.27 26.89 8.06
C LYS A 84 -3.43 27.51 7.29
N ASP A 85 -3.93 28.64 7.79
CA ASP A 85 -4.84 29.49 7.03
C ASP A 85 -4.04 30.38 6.06
N ILE A 86 -4.35 30.24 4.78
CA ILE A 86 -3.80 31.02 3.68
C ILE A 86 -4.85 32.04 3.24
N ALA A 87 -4.53 33.31 3.47
CA ALA A 87 -5.30 34.44 2.95
C ALA A 87 -4.75 34.86 1.57
N PRO A 88 -5.61 35.37 0.66
CA PRO A 88 -5.14 36.00 -0.57
C PRO A 88 -4.24 37.20 -0.22
N GLN A 89 -2.98 37.17 -0.67
CA GLN A 89 -2.07 38.30 -0.58
C GLN A 89 -1.97 38.97 -1.95
N LEU A 90 -1.70 40.27 -1.98
CA LEU A 90 -1.63 41.02 -3.24
C LEU A 90 -0.46 40.57 -4.13
N ASP A 91 0.63 40.12 -3.49
CA ASP A 91 1.92 39.84 -4.12
C ASP A 91 2.27 38.34 -4.20
N LYS A 92 1.42 37.45 -3.65
CA LYS A 92 1.59 35.99 -3.69
C LYS A 92 0.26 35.26 -3.88
N ASP A 93 0.19 34.41 -4.89
CA ASP A 93 -0.92 33.48 -5.05
C ASP A 93 -0.99 32.43 -3.91
N VAL A 94 -2.13 31.73 -3.85
CA VAL A 94 -2.41 30.74 -2.80
C VAL A 94 -1.55 29.48 -2.96
N GLU A 95 -1.24 29.09 -4.20
CA GLU A 95 -0.47 27.88 -4.51
C GLU A 95 0.98 28.01 -4.03
N THR A 96 1.61 29.16 -4.26
CA THR A 96 2.95 29.50 -3.76
C THR A 96 2.99 29.47 -2.24
N GLN A 97 1.99 30.07 -1.57
CA GLN A 97 1.90 30.07 -0.10
C GLN A 97 1.65 28.68 0.50
N GLU A 98 0.96 27.80 -0.25
CA GLU A 98 0.73 26.39 0.08
C GLU A 98 2.03 25.59 -0.04
N GLN A 99 2.76 25.70 -1.15
CA GLN A 99 4.05 25.03 -1.32
C GLN A 99 5.10 25.52 -0.30
N GLU A 100 5.15 26.83 -0.01
CA GLU A 100 6.00 27.38 1.06
C GLU A 100 5.65 26.80 2.44
N PHE A 101 4.37 26.54 2.72
CA PHE A 101 3.97 25.91 3.98
C PHE A 101 4.33 24.42 4.03
N ILE A 102 4.02 23.68 2.96
CA ILE A 102 4.32 22.25 2.86
C ILE A 102 5.83 22.02 3.01
N GLY A 103 6.68 22.87 2.40
CA GLY A 103 8.14 22.80 2.53
C GLY A 103 8.72 23.17 3.90
N LEU A 104 7.90 23.63 4.85
CA LEU A 104 8.29 23.86 6.25
C LEU A 104 7.87 22.71 7.19
N VAL A 105 7.07 21.75 6.72
CA VAL A 105 6.65 20.59 7.52
C VAL A 105 7.84 19.62 7.63
N PRO A 106 8.20 19.14 8.84
CA PRO A 106 9.45 18.42 9.07
C PRO A 106 9.36 16.92 8.71
N PHE A 107 8.81 16.57 7.54
CA PHE A 107 8.74 15.19 7.05
C PHE A 107 9.20 15.10 5.58
N GLU A 108 9.91 14.03 5.22
CA GLU A 108 10.30 13.78 3.82
C GLU A 108 9.09 13.56 2.89
N ASN A 109 8.07 12.84 3.40
CA ASN A 109 6.89 12.42 2.64
C ASN A 109 5.62 12.89 3.36
N VAL A 110 4.84 13.75 2.69
CA VAL A 110 3.65 14.39 3.26
C VAL A 110 2.40 14.15 2.44
N LEU A 111 1.26 14.00 3.13
CA LEU A 111 -0.07 14.03 2.54
C LEU A 111 -0.68 15.38 2.88
N SER A 112 -0.84 16.24 1.88
CA SER A 112 -1.46 17.56 2.01
C SER A 112 -2.83 17.63 1.34
N ARG A 113 -3.71 18.48 1.86
CA ARG A 113 -4.93 18.90 1.18
C ARG A 113 -5.36 20.29 1.63
N SER A 114 -5.81 21.08 0.67
CA SER A 114 -6.36 22.42 0.89
C SER A 114 -7.88 22.47 0.77
N TYR A 115 -8.50 23.18 1.70
CA TYR A 115 -9.95 23.32 1.83
C TYR A 115 -10.34 24.80 1.81
N LYS A 116 -11.39 25.15 1.06
CA LYS A 116 -11.96 26.51 1.09
C LYS A 116 -12.90 26.61 2.29
N ILE A 117 -12.54 27.43 3.28
CA ILE A 117 -13.29 27.57 4.53
C ILE A 117 -13.43 29.06 4.85
N ASN A 118 -14.64 29.48 5.23
CA ASN A 118 -14.97 30.87 5.53
C ASN A 118 -14.61 31.80 4.35
N LYS A 119 -13.54 32.59 4.47
CA LYS A 119 -13.05 33.53 3.44
C LYS A 119 -11.62 33.23 2.98
N GLY A 120 -11.06 32.07 3.35
CA GLY A 120 -9.68 31.69 3.04
C GLY A 120 -9.54 30.24 2.60
N THR A 121 -8.30 29.82 2.38
CA THR A 121 -7.93 28.43 2.13
C THR A 121 -7.20 27.91 3.35
N ARG A 122 -7.66 26.83 3.98
CA ARG A 122 -6.89 26.12 5.01
C ARG A 122 -6.18 24.93 4.37
N THR A 123 -4.86 24.93 4.39
CA THR A 123 -4.03 23.78 4.02
C THR A 123 -3.79 22.94 5.26
N ILE A 124 -3.94 21.61 5.14
CA ILE A 124 -3.67 20.65 6.20
C ILE A 124 -2.71 19.59 5.66
N VAL A 125 -1.69 19.26 6.45
CA VAL A 125 -0.58 18.36 6.09
C VAL A 125 -0.38 17.31 7.19
N LEU A 126 -0.12 16.07 6.81
CA LEU A 126 0.23 14.98 7.74
C LEU A 126 1.40 14.14 7.21
N ASN A 127 2.06 13.38 8.09
CA ASN A 127 3.12 12.43 7.75
C ASN A 127 2.55 11.28 6.90
N ASN A 128 2.93 11.20 5.61
CA ASN A 128 2.36 10.20 4.71
C ASN A 128 2.85 8.78 5.04
N GLU A 129 4.06 8.61 5.57
CA GLU A 129 4.55 7.28 5.98
C GLU A 129 3.73 6.70 7.13
N TYR A 130 3.32 7.56 8.06
CA TYR A 130 2.42 7.18 9.15
C TYR A 130 1.07 6.69 8.59
N PHE A 131 0.47 7.45 7.68
CA PHE A 131 -0.79 7.08 7.04
C PHE A 131 -0.67 5.77 6.24
N GLU A 132 0.36 5.62 5.40
CA GLU A 132 0.52 4.42 4.60
C GLU A 132 0.84 3.18 5.46
N LEU A 133 1.55 3.32 6.58
CA LEU A 133 1.78 2.20 7.49
C LEU A 133 0.47 1.73 8.16
N LEU A 134 -0.38 2.67 8.62
CA LEU A 134 -1.73 2.36 9.10
C LEU A 134 -2.59 1.70 8.02
N ASN A 135 -2.62 2.26 6.82
CA ASN A 135 -3.35 1.74 5.67
C ASN A 135 -2.97 0.27 5.39
N ASN A 136 -1.68 -0.03 5.34
CA ASN A 136 -1.15 -1.38 5.17
C ASN A 136 -1.56 -2.35 6.30
N ILE A 137 -1.53 -1.91 7.56
CA ILE A 137 -1.99 -2.73 8.70
C ILE A 137 -3.49 -3.01 8.61
N PHE A 138 -4.29 -1.99 8.30
CA PHE A 138 -5.74 -2.07 8.32
C PHE A 138 -6.22 -2.98 7.18
N GLN A 139 -5.70 -2.81 5.96
CA GLN A 139 -6.00 -3.69 4.83
C GLN A 139 -5.67 -5.16 5.12
N LYS A 140 -4.48 -5.45 5.68
CA LYS A 140 -4.08 -6.81 6.10
C LYS A 140 -5.02 -7.43 7.14
N ASN A 141 -5.77 -6.62 7.89
CA ASN A 141 -6.73 -7.07 8.89
C ASN A 141 -8.22 -6.91 8.47
N LYS A 142 -8.50 -6.65 7.19
CA LYS A 142 -9.86 -6.43 6.63
C LYS A 142 -10.57 -5.18 7.18
N LEU A 143 -9.81 -4.19 7.63
CA LEU A 143 -10.26 -2.84 7.91
C LEU A 143 -9.96 -2.01 6.65
N THR A 144 -10.97 -1.52 5.96
CA THR A 144 -10.79 -0.67 4.76
C THR A 144 -11.00 0.78 5.14
N ILE A 145 -9.97 1.61 5.01
CA ILE A 145 -10.08 3.05 5.20
C ILE A 145 -10.93 3.62 4.06
N VAL A 146 -12.12 4.10 4.37
CA VAL A 146 -13.05 4.72 3.41
C VAL A 146 -12.97 6.26 3.41
N MET A 147 -12.39 6.83 4.48
CA MET A 147 -12.29 8.26 4.69
C MET A 147 -11.13 8.57 5.65
N VAL A 148 -10.40 9.66 5.38
CA VAL A 148 -9.36 10.21 6.26
C VAL A 148 -9.71 11.66 6.58
N LEU A 149 -9.91 11.99 7.85
CA LEU A 149 -10.36 13.31 8.30
C LEU A 149 -9.34 13.95 9.27
N PRO A 150 -9.00 15.23 9.11
CA PRO A 150 -8.31 15.99 10.13
C PRO A 150 -9.33 16.54 11.14
N TYR A 151 -9.15 16.28 12.44
CA TYR A 151 -10.13 16.67 13.46
C TYR A 151 -10.25 18.19 13.60
N SER A 152 -9.15 18.93 13.43
CA SER A 152 -9.13 20.41 13.41
C SER A 152 -10.11 21.01 12.39
N LEU A 153 -10.28 20.37 11.23
CA LEU A 153 -11.25 20.76 10.22
C LEU A 153 -12.70 20.51 10.66
N LEU A 154 -12.95 19.38 11.34
CA LEU A 154 -14.28 19.09 11.90
C LEU A 154 -14.66 20.14 12.95
N GLN A 155 -13.73 20.54 13.82
CA GLN A 155 -13.97 21.58 14.84
C GLN A 155 -14.31 22.95 14.25
N VAL A 156 -13.74 23.33 13.10
CA VAL A 156 -14.03 24.61 12.42
C VAL A 156 -15.41 24.62 11.77
N VAL A 157 -15.82 23.50 11.15
CA VAL A 157 -17.11 23.40 10.44
C VAL A 157 -18.26 23.05 11.38
N HIS A 158 -17.97 22.33 12.45
CA HIS A 158 -18.91 21.82 13.46
C HIS A 158 -18.39 22.16 14.86
N PRO A 159 -18.69 23.37 15.38
CA PRO A 159 -18.18 23.85 16.66
C PRO A 159 -18.50 22.95 17.86
N GLU A 160 -19.50 22.07 17.76
CA GLU A 160 -19.79 21.04 18.76
C GLU A 160 -18.60 20.11 19.05
N PHE A 161 -17.68 19.88 18.11
CA PHE A 161 -16.48 19.06 18.29
C PHE A 161 -15.31 19.83 18.95
N ALA A 162 -15.44 21.14 19.21
CA ALA A 162 -14.45 21.90 19.97
C ALA A 162 -14.41 21.52 21.47
N GLY A 163 -15.44 20.82 21.96
CA GLY A 163 -15.52 20.29 23.31
C GLY A 163 -14.87 18.90 23.46
N GLN A 164 -15.55 18.00 24.17
CA GLN A 164 -15.10 16.63 24.39
C GLN A 164 -15.18 15.81 23.08
N LEU A 165 -14.15 14.98 22.84
CA LEU A 165 -14.13 14.05 21.72
C LEU A 165 -15.24 12.99 21.85
N ASP A 166 -16.19 13.01 20.91
CA ASP A 166 -17.28 12.03 20.80
C ASP A 166 -17.21 11.30 19.45
N LEU A 167 -16.66 10.08 19.49
CA LEU A 167 -16.52 9.24 18.30
C LEU A 167 -17.86 8.71 17.76
N SER A 168 -18.91 8.68 18.58
CA SER A 168 -20.25 8.28 18.15
C SER A 168 -20.90 9.37 17.28
N GLN A 169 -20.74 10.64 17.66
CA GLN A 169 -21.18 11.76 16.84
C GLN A 169 -20.41 11.86 15.52
N ILE A 170 -19.11 11.54 15.51
CA ILE A 170 -18.32 11.48 14.27
C ILE A 170 -18.89 10.38 13.34
N LEU A 171 -19.22 9.20 13.89
CA LEU A 171 -19.79 8.09 13.12
C LEU A 171 -21.15 8.47 12.51
N GLN A 172 -22.03 9.06 13.33
CA GLN A 172 -23.38 9.48 12.93
C GLN A 172 -23.38 10.60 11.88
N LYS A 173 -22.42 11.54 11.95
CA LYS A 173 -22.30 12.66 11.00
C LYS A 173 -21.39 12.38 9.81
N SER A 174 -20.88 11.15 9.68
CA SER A 174 -19.86 10.76 8.70
C SER A 174 -20.16 11.13 7.24
N ASP A 175 -21.43 11.07 6.81
CA ASP A 175 -21.86 11.51 5.47
C ASP A 175 -21.56 12.99 5.20
N SER A 176 -21.73 13.86 6.20
CA SER A 176 -21.44 15.31 6.07
C SER A 176 -19.95 15.62 5.93
N PHE A 177 -19.08 14.69 6.33
CA PHE A 177 -17.62 14.85 6.28
C PHE A 177 -16.98 14.32 4.98
N LYS A 178 -17.75 13.72 4.06
CA LYS A 178 -17.22 13.19 2.78
C LYS A 178 -16.41 14.22 1.97
N GLN A 179 -16.83 15.49 2.01
CA GLN A 179 -16.13 16.62 1.37
C GLN A 179 -14.78 16.99 2.02
N PHE A 180 -14.57 16.58 3.27
CA PHE A 180 -13.37 16.85 4.07
C PHE A 180 -12.35 15.70 4.06
N ASN A 181 -12.62 14.63 3.32
CA ASN A 181 -11.70 13.51 3.16
C ASN A 181 -10.35 13.98 2.57
N MET A 182 -9.22 13.65 3.21
CA MET A 182 -7.89 14.01 2.74
C MET A 182 -7.49 13.18 1.51
N VAL A 183 -7.77 11.88 1.52
CA VAL A 183 -7.35 10.95 0.47
C VAL A 183 -8.41 10.89 -0.63
N GLU A 184 -8.01 11.06 -1.89
CA GLU A 184 -8.93 10.85 -3.02
C GLU A 184 -9.46 9.42 -3.05
N GLY A 185 -10.77 9.28 -3.25
CA GLY A 185 -11.47 8.03 -2.98
C GLY A 185 -11.06 6.89 -3.91
N LYS A 186 -10.21 5.97 -3.42
CA LYS A 186 -10.20 4.57 -3.88
C LYS A 186 -11.49 3.88 -3.42
N GLN A 187 -12.61 4.20 -4.07
CA GLN A 187 -13.85 3.45 -3.89
C GLN A 187 -13.69 2.08 -4.56
N GLU A 188 -13.66 1.01 -3.74
CA GLU A 188 -13.79 -0.36 -4.24
C GLU A 188 -15.23 -0.62 -4.71
N ILE A 189 -15.44 -0.39 -6.01
CA ILE A 189 -16.32 -1.13 -6.94
C ILE A 189 -17.75 -1.47 -6.46
N HIS A 190 -18.74 -0.90 -7.14
CA HIS A 190 -19.91 -1.65 -7.61
C HIS A 190 -19.91 -1.63 -9.15
N GLU A 191 -20.40 -2.71 -9.76
CA GLU A 191 -20.54 -2.85 -11.22
C GLU A 191 -21.83 -2.18 -11.73
N GLU A 192 -21.92 -2.01 -13.06
CA GLU A 192 -22.98 -1.34 -13.83
C GLU A 192 -23.01 0.21 -13.65
N THR A 193 -23.04 1.05 -14.68
CA THR A 193 -23.29 0.84 -16.12
C THR A 193 -22.25 1.58 -16.98
N ALA A 194 -21.91 1.03 -18.15
CA ALA A 194 -20.99 1.66 -19.07
C ALA A 194 -21.60 2.88 -19.79
N GLU A 195 -21.39 4.10 -19.27
CA GLU A 195 -21.65 5.34 -20.03
C GLU A 195 -20.57 6.43 -19.87
N ASN A 196 -19.50 6.24 -20.63
CA ASN A 196 -18.76 7.27 -21.37
C ASN A 196 -18.58 8.67 -20.73
N LYS A 197 -17.54 8.83 -19.89
CA LYS A 197 -16.76 10.08 -19.85
C LYS A 197 -15.27 9.80 -20.08
N LYS A 198 -14.81 10.08 -21.30
CA LYS A 198 -13.39 10.09 -21.65
C LYS A 198 -12.69 11.28 -20.99
N GLU A 199 -12.07 11.07 -19.84
CA GLU A 199 -11.04 11.99 -19.37
C GLU A 199 -9.84 11.94 -20.32
N LYS A 200 -9.64 13.03 -21.06
CA LYS A 200 -8.46 13.21 -21.89
C LYS A 200 -7.26 13.54 -21.00
N LYS A 201 -6.57 12.52 -20.47
CA LYS A 201 -5.19 12.70 -20.03
C LYS A 201 -4.39 13.33 -21.19
N PRO A 202 -3.57 14.37 -20.96
CA PRO A 202 -2.73 14.94 -22.00
C PRO A 202 -1.74 13.87 -22.45
N ILE A 203 -1.93 13.34 -23.65
CA ILE A 203 -1.06 12.28 -24.16
C ILE A 203 0.29 12.91 -24.49
N ASN A 204 1.29 12.61 -23.67
CA ASN A 204 2.65 13.07 -23.86
C ASN A 204 3.14 12.67 -25.26
N LYS A 205 3.40 13.66 -26.14
CA LYS A 205 3.84 13.39 -27.53
C LYS A 205 5.11 12.52 -27.59
N ARG A 206 5.98 12.66 -26.58
CA ARG A 206 7.18 11.80 -26.38
C ARG A 206 6.83 10.33 -26.13
N LEU A 207 5.72 10.03 -25.47
CA LEU A 207 5.24 8.66 -25.24
C LEU A 207 4.68 8.05 -26.53
N ILE A 208 3.92 8.82 -27.32
CA ILE A 208 3.45 8.38 -28.66
C ILE A 208 4.65 8.08 -29.56
N ALA A 209 5.65 8.97 -29.60
CA ALA A 209 6.88 8.77 -30.36
C ALA A 209 7.62 7.50 -29.91
N LEU A 210 7.77 7.29 -28.60
CA LEU A 210 8.44 6.11 -28.06
C LEU A 210 7.72 4.79 -28.41
N ILE A 211 6.38 4.76 -28.32
CA ILE A 211 5.56 3.61 -28.73
C ILE A 211 5.70 3.34 -30.23
N GLY A 212 5.70 4.40 -31.05
CA GLY A 212 5.91 4.30 -32.51
C GLY A 212 7.29 3.73 -32.86
N THR A 213 8.36 4.26 -32.25
CA THR A 213 9.72 3.75 -32.44
C THR A 213 9.85 2.29 -32.00
N PHE A 214 9.27 1.93 -30.85
CA PHE A 214 9.29 0.55 -30.34
C PHE A 214 8.56 -0.43 -31.28
N GLY A 215 7.41 -0.03 -31.82
CA GLY A 215 6.67 -0.82 -32.81
C GLY A 215 7.44 -1.05 -34.11
N VAL A 216 8.12 -0.02 -34.64
CA VAL A 216 9.00 -0.14 -35.81
C VAL A 216 10.18 -1.08 -35.53
N LEU A 217 10.80 -0.96 -34.34
CA LEU A 217 11.92 -1.83 -33.94
C LEU A 217 11.50 -3.31 -33.85
N LEU A 218 10.33 -3.59 -33.27
CA LEU A 218 9.77 -4.95 -33.23
C LEU A 218 9.43 -5.48 -34.63
N LEU A 219 8.92 -4.64 -35.54
CA LEU A 219 8.63 -5.04 -36.91
C LEU A 219 9.92 -5.42 -37.66
N VAL A 220 10.97 -4.60 -37.56
CA VAL A 220 12.29 -4.90 -38.15
C VAL A 220 12.85 -6.20 -37.57
N LEU A 221 12.81 -6.37 -36.23
CA LEU A 221 13.24 -7.59 -35.56
C LEU A 221 12.47 -8.83 -36.06
N PHE A 222 11.14 -8.71 -36.22
CA PHE A 222 10.28 -9.79 -36.69
C PHE A 222 10.58 -10.16 -38.15
N VAL A 223 10.79 -9.18 -39.03
CA VAL A 223 11.21 -9.44 -40.42
C VAL A 223 12.58 -10.11 -40.47
N PHE A 224 13.55 -9.65 -39.67
CA PHE A 224 14.87 -10.27 -39.59
C PHE A 224 14.78 -11.71 -39.09
N ALA A 225 14.08 -11.96 -37.99
CA ALA A 225 13.87 -13.29 -37.46
C ALA A 225 13.14 -14.20 -38.47
N TYR A 226 12.13 -13.68 -39.17
CA TYR A 226 11.42 -14.44 -40.20
C TYR A 226 12.32 -14.79 -41.39
N MET A 227 13.14 -13.87 -41.89
CA MET A 227 14.12 -14.17 -42.93
C MET A 227 15.15 -15.20 -42.45
N THR A 228 15.70 -15.05 -41.24
CA THR A 228 16.71 -15.98 -40.70
C THR A 228 16.16 -17.38 -40.39
N PHE A 229 14.90 -17.52 -39.99
CA PHE A 229 14.30 -18.83 -39.65
C PHE A 229 13.50 -19.49 -40.79
N PHE A 230 12.90 -18.73 -41.72
CA PHE A 230 11.99 -19.27 -42.75
C PHE A 230 12.48 -19.09 -44.19
N GLN A 231 13.45 -18.22 -44.48
CA GLN A 231 14.16 -18.24 -45.75
C GLN A 231 15.46 -19.03 -45.60
N GLY A 232 15.30 -20.35 -45.71
CA GLY A 232 16.43 -21.28 -45.74
C GLY A 232 17.43 -20.93 -46.85
N ASN A 233 18.70 -21.08 -46.52
CA ASN A 233 19.83 -20.91 -47.43
C ASN A 233 19.61 -21.74 -48.72
N PRO A 234 19.45 -21.12 -49.92
CA PRO A 234 19.35 -21.88 -51.15
C PRO A 234 20.66 -22.64 -51.37
N ALA A 235 20.56 -23.94 -51.62
CA ALA A 235 21.70 -24.83 -51.64
C ALA A 235 22.60 -24.61 -52.85
N ASP A 236 23.91 -24.60 -52.65
CA ASP A 236 24.86 -25.00 -53.69
C ASP A 236 24.98 -26.53 -53.64
N GLU A 237 24.39 -27.16 -54.64
CA GLU A 237 24.35 -28.60 -54.84
C GLU A 237 25.64 -29.04 -55.56
N ASN A 238 26.69 -29.43 -54.81
CA ASN A 238 27.79 -30.28 -55.29
C ASN A 238 28.77 -30.65 -54.15
N GLU A 239 28.56 -31.80 -53.50
CA GLU A 239 29.61 -32.77 -53.13
C GLU A 239 29.00 -33.94 -52.31
N LEU A 240 28.61 -35.01 -53.01
CA LEU A 240 28.36 -36.32 -52.40
C LEU A 240 29.23 -37.37 -53.11
N ILE A 241 30.39 -37.65 -52.53
CA ILE A 241 31.04 -38.96 -52.67
C ILE A 241 31.16 -39.59 -51.28
N GLN A 242 30.70 -40.83 -51.20
CA GLN A 242 30.65 -41.71 -50.02
C GLN A 242 32.10 -42.01 -49.54
N ALA A 243 32.37 -42.48 -48.31
CA ALA A 243 31.90 -43.77 -47.82
C ALA A 243 32.26 -44.06 -46.33
N PHE A 244 31.27 -44.63 -45.62
CA PHE A 244 31.31 -45.76 -44.68
C PHE A 244 32.54 -46.06 -43.80
N THR A 245 32.31 -46.23 -42.49
CA THR A 245 32.80 -47.40 -41.70
C THR A 245 31.91 -47.63 -40.44
N PRO A 246 31.82 -48.87 -39.88
CA PRO A 246 30.79 -49.23 -38.89
C PRO A 246 31.27 -49.54 -37.44
N THR A 247 30.26 -49.70 -36.57
CA THR A 247 30.12 -50.27 -35.19
C THR A 247 31.00 -51.51 -34.84
N PRO A 248 31.16 -51.97 -33.56
CA PRO A 248 30.11 -52.14 -32.52
C PRO A 248 30.50 -51.97 -31.01
N LYS A 249 29.59 -52.43 -30.13
CA LYS A 249 29.42 -52.27 -28.66
C LYS A 249 29.65 -53.59 -27.89
N ILE A 250 30.21 -53.53 -26.67
CA ILE A 250 30.23 -54.55 -25.58
C ILE A 250 30.31 -53.72 -24.25
N GLU A 251 29.44 -53.78 -23.23
CA GLU A 251 28.80 -54.83 -22.39
C GLU A 251 29.60 -55.19 -21.11
N THR A 252 28.91 -55.51 -20.02
CA THR A 252 29.32 -55.28 -18.60
C THR A 252 29.43 -56.58 -17.78
N GLU A 253 30.38 -56.70 -16.84
CA GLU A 253 30.41 -57.84 -15.90
C GLU A 253 30.85 -57.54 -14.43
N VAL A 254 29.91 -57.84 -13.51
CA VAL A 254 29.94 -58.47 -12.16
C VAL A 254 30.88 -58.10 -10.98
N VAL A 255 30.39 -58.51 -9.79
CA VAL A 255 30.65 -58.11 -8.40
C VAL A 255 30.46 -59.37 -7.52
N PRO A 256 31.38 -59.72 -6.58
CA PRO A 256 31.13 -59.40 -5.16
C PRO A 256 32.38 -59.14 -4.28
N LEU A 257 32.11 -58.76 -3.02
CA LEU A 257 33.02 -58.60 -1.88
C LEU A 257 32.80 -59.77 -0.87
N PRO A 258 33.82 -60.27 -0.15
CA PRO A 258 33.64 -61.07 1.05
C PRO A 258 33.99 -60.30 2.34
N THR A 259 33.26 -60.62 3.42
CA THR A 259 33.43 -60.10 4.78
C THR A 259 34.16 -61.14 5.64
N GLU A 260 35.16 -60.73 6.44
CA GLU A 260 35.47 -61.45 7.68
C GLU A 260 35.99 -60.50 8.78
N SER A 261 35.66 -60.84 10.02
CA SER A 261 35.83 -60.04 11.24
C SER A 261 37.04 -60.49 12.06
N ALA A 262 37.68 -59.54 12.76
CA ALA A 262 38.62 -59.83 13.85
C ALA A 262 38.30 -58.96 15.07
N ASP A 263 38.55 -59.48 16.26
CA ASP A 263 37.94 -59.03 17.52
C ASP A 263 38.99 -58.65 18.59
N LEU A 264 38.56 -57.79 19.51
CA LEU A 264 39.03 -57.55 20.89
C LEU A 264 40.49 -57.13 21.28
N SER A 265 40.52 -56.16 22.21
CA SER A 265 41.57 -55.86 23.24
C SER A 265 42.90 -55.23 22.74
N THR A 266 43.62 -54.34 23.46
CA THR A 266 43.65 -53.85 24.87
C THR A 266 43.82 -52.30 24.90
N GLU A 267 43.21 -51.52 25.80
CA GLU A 267 43.51 -51.22 27.23
C GLU A 267 44.54 -50.09 27.50
N SER A 268 44.17 -49.15 28.40
CA SER A 268 44.98 -48.25 29.27
C SER A 268 46.13 -47.38 28.70
N GLY A 269 46.07 -46.06 28.95
CA GLY A 269 47.24 -45.17 28.77
C GLY A 269 46.95 -43.67 28.99
N SER A 270 47.13 -43.19 30.22
CA SER A 270 46.97 -41.77 30.60
C SER A 270 48.27 -40.96 30.44
N LEU A 271 48.19 -39.77 29.85
CA LEU A 271 48.65 -38.45 30.37
C LEU A 271 48.58 -37.36 29.28
#